data_AF-A0A556TXG5-F1
#
_entry.id   AF-A0A556TXG5-F1
#
_cell.length_a   1.000
_cell.length_b   1.000
_cell.length_c   1.000
_cell.angle_alpha   90.00
_cell.angle_beta   90.00
_cell.angle_gamma   90.00
#
_symmetry.space_group_name_H-M   'P 1'
#
loop_
_entity.id
_entity.type
_entity.pdbx_description
1 polymer ?
#
loop_
_entity_poly.entity_id
_entity_poly.type
_entity_poly.pdbx_seq_one_letter_code
_entity_poly.pdbx_strand_id
1 'polypeptide(L)'
;MCGIFAYLNYRVPRTRKEIFSTLVKGLQRLEYRGYDSAGIAVDGTGKNDKEICLFKKKGKVKALDEELYKNDSIDLEMELDTHFGIAHTRWATHGEPSAVNSHPHRSDKNNGDILNGCVSFGADVTVYFSKATSRK
;
A
#
# COMPACT_ATOMS: atom_id res chain seq x y z
N MET A 1 -7.65 12.87 9.43
CA MET A 1 -7.78 11.46 9.92
C MET A 1 -7.30 10.56 8.79
N CYS A 2 -7.01 9.28 8.99
CA CYS A 2 -6.60 8.38 7.89
C CYS A 2 -7.49 7.14 7.87
N GLY A 3 -7.49 6.41 6.75
CA GLY A 3 -8.22 5.16 6.60
C GLY A 3 -7.28 4.02 6.21
N ILE A 4 -7.35 2.91 6.93
CA ILE A 4 -6.59 1.68 6.65
C ILE A 4 -7.58 0.58 6.32
N PHE A 5 -7.31 -0.18 5.27
CA PHE A 5 -8.07 -1.35 4.90
C PHE A 5 -7.10 -2.45 4.47
N ALA A 6 -7.41 -3.71 4.80
CA ALA A 6 -6.63 -4.85 4.35
C ALA A 6 -7.57 -5.97 3.92
N TYR A 7 -7.13 -6.76 2.95
CA TYR A 7 -7.83 -7.92 2.46
C TYR A 7 -6.88 -9.12 2.45
N LEU A 8 -7.33 -10.22 3.04
CA LEU A 8 -6.65 -11.50 3.03
C LEU A 8 -7.61 -12.54 2.46
N ASN A 9 -7.22 -13.19 1.38
CA ASN A 9 -7.82 -14.46 0.97
C ASN A 9 -6.88 -15.59 1.35
N TYR A 10 -7.44 -16.65 1.94
CA TYR A 10 -6.70 -17.82 2.39
C TYR A 10 -7.42 -19.07 1.91
N ARG A 11 -6.79 -19.83 1.00
CA ARG A 11 -7.39 -21.00 0.34
C ARG A 11 -8.71 -20.68 -0.37
N VAL A 12 -8.81 -19.46 -0.87
CA VAL A 12 -9.96 -18.98 -1.65
C VAL A 12 -9.37 -18.29 -2.86
N PRO A 13 -9.34 -18.97 -4.02
CA PRO A 13 -8.78 -18.40 -5.22
C PRO A 13 -9.50 -17.13 -5.64
N ARG A 14 -8.72 -16.09 -5.89
CA ARG A 14 -9.19 -14.78 -6.32
C ARG A 14 -8.26 -14.24 -7.39
N THR A 15 -8.81 -13.62 -8.41
CA THR A 15 -7.97 -12.91 -9.39
C THR A 15 -7.42 -11.63 -8.79
N ARG A 16 -6.25 -11.19 -9.26
CA ARG A 16 -5.65 -9.93 -8.80
C ARG A 16 -6.57 -8.73 -9.04
N LYS A 17 -7.35 -8.75 -10.12
CA LYS A 17 -8.42 -7.78 -10.40
C LYS A 17 -9.49 -7.72 -9.32
N GLU A 18 -9.98 -8.87 -8.85
CA GLU A 18 -10.97 -8.93 -7.76
C GLU A 18 -10.39 -8.40 -6.44
N ILE A 19 -9.13 -8.72 -6.18
CA ILE A 19 -8.39 -8.24 -5.00
C ILE A 19 -8.27 -6.70 -5.05
N PHE A 20 -7.81 -6.14 -6.16
CA PHE A 20 -7.74 -4.69 -6.37
C PHE A 20 -9.11 -4.02 -6.22
N SER A 21 -10.15 -4.56 -6.85
CA SER A 21 -11.51 -4.05 -6.71
C SER A 21 -11.96 -4.02 -5.25
N THR A 22 -11.63 -5.06 -4.47
CA THR A 22 -11.99 -5.16 -3.05
C THR A 22 -11.26 -4.12 -2.22
N LEU A 23 -9.94 -3.95 -2.43
CA LEU A 23 -9.13 -2.95 -1.74
C LEU A 23 -9.61 -1.52 -2.05
N VAL A 24 -9.87 -1.20 -3.33
CA VAL A 24 -10.37 0.10 -3.77
C VAL A 24 -11.74 0.40 -3.16
N LYS A 25 -12.68 -0.56 -3.19
CA LYS A 25 -14.00 -0.41 -2.54
C LYS A 25 -13.88 -0.18 -1.03
N GLY A 26 -12.94 -0.86 -0.38
CA GLY A 26 -12.62 -0.63 1.03
C GLY A 26 -12.16 0.80 1.28
N LEU A 27 -11.24 1.32 0.45
CA LEU A 27 -10.78 2.71 0.55
C LEU A 27 -11.87 3.73 0.26
N GLN A 28 -12.75 3.51 -0.72
CA GLN A 28 -13.87 4.40 -1.03
C GLN A 28 -14.78 4.61 0.19
N ARG A 29 -15.00 3.56 0.99
CA ARG A 29 -15.77 3.67 2.25
C ARG A 29 -15.06 4.47 3.34
N LEU A 30 -13.73 4.59 3.26
CA LEU A 30 -12.89 5.30 4.23
C LEU A 30 -12.45 6.69 3.73
N GLU A 31 -12.78 7.04 2.48
CA GLU A 31 -12.33 8.28 1.82
C GLU A 31 -12.78 9.55 2.57
N TYR A 32 -13.90 9.49 3.31
CA TYR A 32 -14.34 10.58 4.18
C TYR A 32 -13.34 10.94 5.28
N ARG A 33 -12.41 10.04 5.63
CA ARG A 33 -11.39 10.27 6.65
C ARG A 33 -10.17 10.99 6.11
N GLY A 34 -9.83 10.80 4.83
CA GLY A 34 -8.66 11.37 4.16
C GLY A 34 -8.66 11.06 2.66
N TYR A 35 -8.30 12.03 1.84
CA TYR A 35 -8.42 11.96 0.37
C TYR A 35 -7.31 12.72 -0.36
N ASP A 36 -6.27 13.18 0.35
CA ASP A 36 -5.16 13.91 -0.27
C ASP A 36 -4.26 12.98 -1.08
N SER A 37 -4.14 11.73 -0.63
CA SER A 37 -3.47 10.67 -1.37
C SER A 37 -3.88 9.29 -0.91
N ALA A 38 -3.67 8.29 -1.76
CA ALA A 38 -3.99 6.90 -1.47
C ALA A 38 -2.89 5.97 -2.00
N GLY A 39 -2.83 4.76 -1.43
CA GLY A 39 -1.95 3.72 -1.93
C GLY A 39 -2.36 2.32 -1.50
N ILE A 40 -1.86 1.34 -2.25
CA ILE A 40 -2.08 -0.09 -2.09
C ILE A 40 -0.73 -0.81 -2.14
N ALA A 41 -0.56 -1.82 -1.30
CA ALA A 41 0.51 -2.79 -1.33
C ALA A 41 -0.07 -4.18 -1.54
N VAL A 42 0.51 -4.94 -2.47
CA VAL A 42 0.12 -6.32 -2.78
C VAL A 42 1.35 -7.14 -3.14
N ASP A 43 1.24 -8.46 -3.01
CA ASP A 43 2.23 -9.40 -3.56
C ASP A 43 2.32 -9.30 -5.10
N GLY A 44 3.56 -9.28 -5.59
CA GLY A 44 3.94 -9.19 -6.99
C GLY A 44 3.79 -10.50 -7.75
N THR A 45 4.16 -10.46 -9.03
CA THR A 45 4.04 -11.57 -10.00
C THR A 45 5.34 -12.39 -10.14
N GLY A 46 6.42 -11.98 -9.48
CA GLY A 46 7.72 -12.63 -9.60
C GLY A 46 7.74 -14.04 -8.98
N LYS A 47 8.55 -14.94 -9.56
CA LYS A 47 8.81 -16.30 -9.06
C LYS A 47 9.40 -16.34 -7.64
N ASN A 48 9.78 -15.19 -7.09
CA ASN A 48 10.18 -15.04 -5.71
C ASN A 48 8.98 -14.49 -4.93
N ASP A 49 8.39 -15.30 -4.06
CA ASP A 49 7.27 -15.00 -3.14
C ASP A 49 7.50 -13.81 -2.17
N LYS A 50 8.55 -13.02 -2.39
CA LYS A 50 8.95 -11.89 -1.56
C LYS A 50 8.77 -10.56 -2.26
N GLU A 51 8.39 -10.52 -3.53
CA GLU A 51 8.22 -9.24 -4.23
C GLU A 51 6.91 -8.57 -3.82
N ILE A 52 6.95 -7.42 -3.15
CA ILE A 52 5.79 -6.58 -2.89
C ILE A 52 5.73 -5.54 -4.00
N CYS A 53 4.55 -5.28 -4.56
CA CYS A 53 4.26 -4.18 -5.46
C CYS A 53 3.53 -3.07 -4.71
N LEU A 54 3.92 -1.81 -4.96
CA LEU A 54 3.28 -0.63 -4.38
C LEU A 54 2.67 0.24 -5.47
N PHE A 55 1.41 0.60 -5.28
CA PHE A 55 0.68 1.53 -6.12
C PHE A 55 0.30 2.72 -5.27
N LYS A 56 0.75 3.91 -5.65
CA LYS A 56 0.55 5.12 -4.86
C LYS A 56 0.20 6.27 -5.77
N LYS A 57 -0.86 7.00 -5.44
CA LYS A 57 -1.30 8.17 -6.21
C LYS A 57 -1.66 9.32 -5.30
N LYS A 58 -1.37 10.53 -5.77
CA LYS A 58 -1.89 11.77 -5.18
C LYS A 58 -3.36 11.93 -5.58
N GLY A 59 -4.17 12.44 -4.66
CA GLY A 59 -5.59 12.71 -4.85
C GLY A 59 -6.48 11.60 -4.31
N LYS A 60 -7.73 11.64 -4.77
CA LYS A 60 -8.82 10.75 -4.36
C LYS A 60 -8.56 9.30 -4.74
N VAL A 61 -9.28 8.37 -4.11
CA VAL A 61 -9.20 6.93 -4.36
C VAL A 61 -9.44 6.60 -5.83
N LYS A 62 -10.29 7.38 -6.53
CA LYS A 62 -10.50 7.25 -7.98
C LYS A 62 -9.22 7.38 -8.81
N ALA A 63 -8.31 8.28 -8.43
CA ALA A 63 -7.05 8.45 -9.16
C ALA A 63 -6.12 7.25 -8.98
N LEU A 64 -6.18 6.58 -7.82
CA LEU A 64 -5.45 5.33 -7.57
C LEU A 64 -6.06 4.18 -8.39
N ASP A 65 -7.39 4.09 -8.45
CA ASP A 65 -8.10 3.07 -9.24
C ASP A 65 -7.72 3.15 -10.72
N GLU A 66 -7.72 4.35 -11.30
CA GLU A 66 -7.27 4.57 -12.69
C GLU A 66 -5.79 4.23 -12.92
N GLU A 67 -4.93 4.40 -11.91
CA GLU A 67 -3.50 4.06 -12.01
C GLU A 67 -3.28 2.54 -12.04
N LEU A 68 -4.06 1.78 -11.25
CA LEU A 68 -3.94 0.32 -11.18
C LEU A 68 -4.16 -0.34 -12.54
N TYR A 69 -5.13 0.15 -13.32
CA TYR A 69 -5.47 -0.41 -14.63
C TYR A 69 -4.60 0.10 -15.79
N LYS A 70 -3.75 1.11 -15.55
CA LYS A 70 -2.78 1.60 -16.55
C LYS A 70 -1.45 0.87 -16.49
N ASN A 71 -1.23 0.05 -15.46
CA ASN A 71 0.06 -0.57 -15.24
C ASN A 71 0.15 -1.93 -15.93
N ASP A 72 0.81 -1.98 -17.09
CA ASP A 72 1.02 -3.19 -17.87
C ASP A 72 2.00 -4.20 -17.22
N SER A 73 2.66 -3.82 -16.13
CA SER A 73 3.65 -4.69 -15.45
C SER A 73 3.01 -5.77 -14.57
N ILE A 74 1.67 -5.79 -14.46
CA ILE A 74 0.93 -6.68 -13.59
C ILE A 74 -0.08 -7.48 -14.40
N ASP A 75 -0.02 -8.79 -14.24
CA ASP A 75 -1.10 -9.66 -14.70
C ASP A 75 -2.29 -9.56 -13.73
N LEU A 76 -3.37 -8.93 -14.21
CA LEU A 76 -4.62 -8.74 -13.48
C LEU A 76 -5.48 -10.00 -13.42
N GLU A 77 -5.31 -10.90 -14.39
CA GLU A 77 -6.09 -12.15 -14.50
C GLU A 77 -5.39 -13.32 -13.78
N MET A 78 -4.18 -13.11 -13.27
CA MET A 78 -3.50 -14.05 -12.38
C MET A 78 -4.37 -14.38 -11.17
N GLU A 79 -4.59 -15.67 -10.96
CA GLU A 79 -5.33 -16.23 -9.83
C GLU A 79 -4.38 -16.51 -8.66
N LEU A 80 -4.76 -16.06 -7.46
CA LEU A 80 -3.99 -16.20 -6.23
C LEU A 80 -4.84 -16.94 -5.20
N ASP A 81 -4.41 -18.14 -4.80
CA ASP A 81 -5.11 -18.97 -3.81
C ASP A 81 -5.04 -18.36 -2.39
N THR A 82 -3.87 -17.84 -2.05
CA THR A 82 -3.62 -17.11 -0.81
C THR A 82 -2.90 -15.82 -1.13
N HIS A 83 -3.43 -14.70 -0.66
CA HIS A 83 -2.85 -13.38 -0.91
C HIS A 83 -3.23 -12.39 0.19
N PHE A 84 -2.32 -11.44 0.43
CA PHE A 84 -2.52 -10.35 1.36
C PHE A 84 -2.29 -8.99 0.70
N GLY A 85 -3.28 -8.12 0.80
CA GLY A 85 -3.22 -6.75 0.31
C GLY A 85 -3.54 -5.74 1.40
N ILE A 86 -2.79 -4.65 1.45
CA ILE A 86 -3.05 -3.50 2.34
C ILE A 86 -3.33 -2.28 1.49
N ALA A 87 -4.25 -1.44 1.95
CA ALA A 87 -4.65 -0.20 1.33
C ALA A 87 -4.73 0.92 2.38
N HIS A 88 -4.35 2.14 1.99
CA HIS A 88 -4.33 3.30 2.88
C HIS A 88 -4.82 4.57 2.17
N THR A 89 -5.63 5.36 2.87
CA THR A 89 -5.98 6.75 2.52
C THR A 89 -5.34 7.71 3.52
N ARG A 90 -4.67 8.75 3.01
CA ARG A 90 -3.88 9.70 3.79
C ARG A 90 -4.56 11.08 3.78
N TRP A 91 -4.64 11.68 4.96
CA TRP A 91 -4.82 13.12 5.13
C TRP A 91 -3.46 13.74 5.42
N ALA A 92 -2.98 14.63 4.57
CA ALA A 92 -1.65 15.22 4.70
C ALA A 92 -1.65 16.32 5.76
N THR A 93 -1.05 16.06 6.93
CA THR A 93 -0.77 17.09 7.94
C THR A 93 0.65 17.63 7.85
N HIS A 94 1.58 16.80 7.37
CA HIS A 94 2.99 17.15 7.16
C HIS A 94 3.47 16.63 5.81
N GLY A 95 4.24 17.45 5.10
CA GLY A 95 4.71 17.15 3.75
C GLY A 95 3.58 17.21 2.71
N GLU A 96 3.92 17.68 1.50
CA GLU A 96 2.93 17.80 0.44
C GLU A 96 2.33 16.42 0.04
N PRO A 97 1.07 16.38 -0.37
CA PRO A 97 0.50 15.16 -0.94
C PRO A 97 1.25 14.78 -2.21
N SER A 98 1.89 13.62 -2.19
CA SER A 98 2.69 13.06 -3.29
C SER A 98 2.68 11.54 -3.21
N ALA A 99 2.99 10.85 -4.32
CA ALA A 99 3.09 9.38 -4.31
C ALA A 99 4.18 8.87 -3.35
N VAL A 100 5.26 9.64 -3.16
CA VAL A 100 6.35 9.31 -2.23
C VAL A 100 5.84 9.33 -0.79
N ASN A 101 5.11 10.39 -0.42
CA ASN A 101 4.56 10.60 0.92
C ASN A 101 3.29 9.79 1.21
N SER A 102 2.69 9.17 0.20
CA SER A 102 1.59 8.22 0.39
C SER A 102 2.06 6.95 1.08
N HIS A 103 1.19 6.45 1.96
CA HIS A 103 1.28 5.10 2.50
C HIS A 103 0.72 4.08 1.50
N PRO A 104 1.11 2.80 1.58
CA PRO A 104 2.08 2.24 2.53
C PRO A 104 3.55 2.62 2.21
N HIS A 105 4.39 2.76 3.25
CA HIS A 105 5.83 2.98 3.10
C HIS A 105 6.58 1.65 3.16
N ARG A 106 7.70 1.56 2.44
CA ARG A 106 8.65 0.44 2.56
C ARG A 106 9.80 0.84 3.50
N SER A 107 10.30 -0.11 4.27
CA SER A 107 11.47 0.14 5.15
C SER A 107 12.78 0.17 4.36
N ASP A 108 12.89 -0.58 3.27
CA ASP A 108 14.06 -0.60 2.41
C ASP A 108 13.69 -0.65 0.90
N LYS A 109 14.71 -0.57 0.05
CA LYS A 109 14.56 -0.72 -1.41
C LYS A 109 14.39 -2.19 -1.84
N ASN A 110 14.69 -3.15 -0.96
CA ASN A 110 14.90 -4.58 -1.27
C ASN A 110 13.94 -5.54 -0.54
N ASN A 111 12.78 -5.06 -0.09
CA ASN A 111 11.64 -5.85 0.39
C ASN A 111 11.62 -6.30 1.87
N GLY A 112 12.29 -5.56 2.75
CA GLY A 112 12.09 -5.64 4.19
C GLY A 112 10.95 -4.74 4.65
N ASP A 113 9.77 -5.31 4.82
CA ASP A 113 8.66 -4.77 5.63
C ASP A 113 7.93 -3.51 5.14
N ILE A 114 6.60 -3.55 5.27
CA ILE A 114 5.71 -2.40 5.05
C ILE A 114 5.55 -1.66 6.38
N LEU A 115 6.02 -0.41 6.44
CA LEU A 115 5.81 0.48 7.58
C LEU A 115 4.40 1.08 7.50
N ASN A 116 3.51 0.57 8.36
CA ASN A 116 2.24 1.21 8.68
C ASN A 116 2.44 2.17 9.86
N GLY A 117 2.34 3.47 9.62
CA GLY A 117 2.39 4.44 10.71
C GLY A 117 1.97 5.83 10.29
N CYS A 118 0.85 6.33 10.81
CA CYS A 118 0.65 7.77 10.96
C CYS A 118 1.54 8.24 12.13
N VAL A 119 2.75 8.72 11.85
CA VAL A 119 3.46 9.55 12.85
C VAL A 119 2.83 10.93 12.79
N SER A 120 1.85 11.15 13.66
CA SER A 120 1.17 12.44 13.85
C SER A 120 1.80 13.15 15.04
N PHE A 121 3.07 13.55 14.97
CA PHE A 121 3.64 14.50 15.95
C PHE A 121 4.55 15.47 15.24
N GLY A 122 4.36 16.76 15.55
CA GLY A 122 5.22 17.84 15.08
C GLY A 122 6.67 17.61 15.50
N ALA A 123 7.57 18.29 14.78
CA ALA A 123 9.00 18.51 15.05
C ALA A 123 9.65 17.59 16.10
N ASP A 124 10.68 16.85 15.68
CA ASP A 124 11.55 15.98 16.50
C ASP A 124 11.19 14.49 16.57
N VAL A 125 11.19 13.80 15.42
CA VAL A 125 11.66 12.41 15.41
C VAL A 125 12.44 12.10 14.13
N THR A 126 13.75 12.39 14.15
CA THR A 126 14.72 11.62 13.37
C THR A 126 14.78 10.22 14.02
N VAL A 127 13.99 9.27 13.51
CA VAL A 127 14.01 7.89 14.04
C VAL A 127 15.35 7.26 13.70
N TYR A 128 16.17 7.09 14.72
CA TYR A 128 17.38 6.29 14.73
C TYR A 128 17.09 4.85 14.27
N PHE A 129 17.56 4.48 13.09
CA PHE A 129 17.89 3.09 12.79
C PHE A 129 19.41 2.93 12.90
N SER A 130 19.93 2.79 14.13
CA SER A 130 21.29 2.29 14.34
C SER A 130 21.25 0.76 14.45
N LYS A 131 21.83 0.08 13.46
CA LYS A 131 22.37 -1.29 13.49
C LYS A 131 21.55 -2.35 14.24
N ALA A 132 20.77 -3.12 13.49
CA ALA A 132 20.37 -4.48 13.87
C ALA A 132 20.66 -5.49 12.76
N THR A 133 21.86 -5.41 12.16
CA THR A 133 22.42 -6.48 11.32
C THR A 133 23.82 -6.82 11.81
N SER A 134 23.88 -7.54 12.92
CA SER A 134 24.88 -8.58 13.18
C SER A 134 24.54 -9.22 14.52
N ARG A 135 24.06 -10.47 14.47
CA ARG A 135 24.35 -11.50 15.48
C ARG A 135 23.85 -12.87 14.99
N LYS A 136 24.86 -13.61 14.51
CA LYS A 136 25.00 -15.07 14.35
C LYS A 136 24.04 -15.79 13.41
#